data_AF-A4GRA7-F1
#
_entry.id   AF-A4GRA7-F1
#
_cell.length_a   1.000
_cell.length_b   1.000
_cell.length_c   1.000
_cell.angle_alpha   90.00
_cell.angle_beta   90.00
_cell.angle_gamma   90.00
#
_symmetry.space_group_name_H-M   'P 1'
#
loop_
_entity.id
_entity.type
_entity.pdbx_description
1 polymer ?
#
loop_
_entity_poly.entity_id
_entity_poly.type
_entity_poly.pdbx_seq_one_letter_code
_entity_poly.pdbx_strand_id
1 'polypeptide(L)'
;NDGTDTQKFLELCPQPQLYCFEPDPRAIARFKKKLGSSLNRVKLFEIAISDRNGRIDFHPSNADGDAKEWDLSGSIRRPKNHLTEYDWVRFDHPVSVETRRLDDWC
;
A
#
# COMPACT_ATOMS: atom_id res chain seq x y z
N ASN A 1 4.75 -1.63 -0.54
CA ASN A 1 4.10 -1.72 0.78
C ASN A 1 4.92 -1.02 1.88
N ASP A 2 6.11 -1.50 2.26
CA ASP A 2 6.76 -1.11 3.53
C ASP A 2 7.88 -0.04 3.43
N GLY A 3 8.07 0.53 2.24
CA GLY A 3 9.08 1.56 1.97
C GLY A 3 10.48 1.04 1.62
N THR A 4 10.70 -0.28 1.53
CA THR A 4 12.00 -0.87 1.15
C THR A 4 12.53 -0.31 -0.17
N ASP A 5 11.71 -0.32 -1.22
CA ASP A 5 12.14 0.13 -2.54
C ASP A 5 12.32 1.65 -2.59
N THR A 6 11.48 2.39 -1.87
CA THR A 6 11.62 3.83 -1.70
C THR A 6 12.96 4.20 -1.05
N GLN A 7 13.35 3.51 0.02
CA GLN A 7 14.63 3.73 0.68
C GLN A 7 15.80 3.49 -0.28
N LYS A 8 15.80 2.34 -0.98
CA LYS A 8 16.82 2.02 -1.98
C LYS A 8 16.87 3.08 -3.09
N PHE A 9 15.73 3.56 -3.56
CA PHE A 9 15.66 4.58 -4.59
C PHE A 9 16.29 5.91 -4.13
N LEU A 10 16.05 6.31 -2.87
CA LEU A 10 16.65 7.51 -2.28
C LEU A 10 18.16 7.43 -2.08
N GLU A 11 18.72 6.22 -1.95
CA GLU A 11 20.15 5.93 -1.89
C GLU A 11 20.80 6.02 -3.27
N LEU A 12 20.14 5.46 -4.30
CA LEU A 12 20.63 5.44 -5.68
C LEU A 12 20.45 6.77 -6.42
N CYS A 13 19.38 7.50 -6.10
CA CYS A 13 19.05 8.79 -6.69
C CYS A 13 19.02 9.86 -5.59
N PRO A 14 20.08 10.70 -5.45
CA PRO A 14 20.20 11.62 -4.32
C PRO A 14 19.15 12.74 -4.26
N GLN A 15 18.53 13.11 -5.37
CA GLN A 15 17.54 14.21 -5.42
C GLN A 15 16.32 13.85 -6.29
N PRO A 16 15.55 12.81 -5.93
CA PRO A 16 14.41 12.42 -6.74
C PRO A 16 13.18 13.25 -6.36
N GLN A 17 12.26 13.43 -7.31
CA GLN A 17 10.87 13.74 -6.98
C GLN A 17 10.11 12.41 -6.91
N LEU A 18 9.82 11.96 -5.69
CA LEU A 18 9.18 10.66 -5.47
C LEU A 18 7.80 10.82 -4.83
N TYR A 19 6.81 10.27 -5.51
CA TYR A 19 5.41 10.24 -5.09
C TYR A 19 5.02 8.79 -4.84
N CYS A 20 4.60 8.48 -3.63
CA CYS A 20 4.26 7.12 -3.19
C CYS A 20 2.77 7.07 -2.83
N PHE A 21 2.08 6.02 -3.23
CA PHE A 21 0.67 5.80 -2.90
C PHE A 21 0.55 4.47 -2.17
N GLU A 22 -0.06 4.47 -1.00
CA GLU A 22 -0.29 3.26 -0.21
C GLU A 22 -1.60 3.42 0.57
N PRO A 23 -2.61 2.56 0.34
CA PRO A 23 -3.86 2.61 1.08
C PRO A 23 -3.87 1.79 2.38
N ASP A 24 -2.97 0.82 2.59
CA ASP A 24 -2.99 -0.03 3.79
C ASP A 24 -2.37 0.70 5.01
N PRO A 25 -3.13 0.99 6.08
CA PRO A 25 -2.60 1.68 7.26
C PRO A 25 -1.42 0.97 7.93
N ARG A 26 -1.37 -0.37 7.86
CA ARG A 26 -0.27 -1.17 8.42
C ARG A 26 1.01 -0.98 7.61
N ALA A 27 0.88 -0.99 6.29
CA ALA A 27 1.98 -0.75 5.36
C ALA A 27 2.50 0.68 5.51
N ILE A 28 1.61 1.68 5.60
CA ILE A 28 1.94 3.08 5.87
C ILE A 28 2.75 3.23 7.17
N ALA A 29 2.32 2.58 8.26
CA ALA A 29 3.02 2.65 9.53
C ALA A 29 4.45 2.10 9.43
N ARG A 30 4.63 0.95 8.75
CA ARG A 30 5.96 0.38 8.46
C ARG A 30 6.80 1.28 7.54
N PHE A 31 6.19 1.83 6.49
CA PHE A 31 6.81 2.76 5.56
C PHE A 31 7.39 3.97 6.29
N LYS A 32 6.56 4.67 7.08
CA LYS A 32 6.99 5.85 7.84
C LYS A 32 8.11 5.51 8.82
N LYS A 33 7.98 4.39 9.54
CA LYS A 33 9.02 3.91 10.47
C LYS A 33 10.34 3.60 9.75
N LYS A 34 10.28 2.97 8.58
CA LYS A 34 11.46 2.57 7.80
C LYS A 34 12.21 3.79 7.24
N LEU A 35 11.48 4.73 6.63
CA LEU A 35 12.10 5.92 6.04
C LEU A 35 12.66 6.87 7.10
N GLY A 36 12.05 6.94 8.29
CA GLY A 36 12.50 7.80 9.38
C GLY A 36 12.68 9.25 8.92
N SER A 37 13.87 9.80 9.09
CA SER A 37 14.20 11.17 8.65
C SER A 37 14.08 11.37 7.15
N SER A 38 14.30 10.32 6.33
CA SER A 38 14.20 10.39 4.87
C SER A 38 12.76 10.55 4.37
N LEU A 39 11.75 10.43 5.24
CA LEU A 39 10.35 10.65 4.89
C LEU A 39 10.12 12.08 4.36
N ASN A 40 10.92 13.06 4.78
CA ASN A 40 10.85 14.44 4.28
C ASN A 40 11.26 14.60 2.79
N ARG A 41 11.87 13.58 2.18
CA ARG A 41 12.30 13.55 0.77
C ARG A 41 11.27 12.90 -0.14
N VAL A 42 10.14 12.44 0.38
CA VAL A 42 9.11 11.74 -0.39
C VAL A 42 7.73 12.33 -0.12
N LYS A 43 6.83 12.26 -1.09
CA LYS A 43 5.42 12.60 -0.89
C LYS A 43 4.62 11.31 -0.82
N LEU A 44 4.28 10.89 0.40
CA LEU A 44 3.39 9.76 0.63
C LEU A 44 1.93 10.22 0.64
N PHE A 45 1.12 9.61 -0.22
CA PHE A 45 -0.33 9.76 -0.23
C PHE A 45 -0.96 8.48 0.30
N GLU A 46 -1.72 8.61 1.38
CA GLU A 46 -2.39 7.51 2.08
C GLU A 46 -3.74 7.22 1.40
N ILE A 47 -3.70 6.97 0.09
CA ILE A 47 -4.85 6.79 -0.79
C ILE A 47 -4.63 5.60 -1.72
N ALA A 48 -5.71 5.03 -2.23
CA ALA A 48 -5.67 4.10 -3.35
C ALA A 48 -5.83 4.85 -4.68
N ILE A 49 -5.04 4.48 -5.69
CA ILE A 49 -5.31 4.90 -7.06
C ILE A 49 -6.46 4.06 -7.63
N SER A 50 -7.44 4.73 -8.23
CA SER A 50 -8.70 4.15 -8.67
C SER A 50 -9.19 4.79 -9.97
N ASP A 51 -10.22 4.19 -10.59
CA ASP A 51 -10.92 4.75 -11.74
C ASP A 51 -11.92 5.86 -11.36
N ARG A 52 -12.07 6.14 -10.07
CA ARG A 52 -12.96 7.17 -9.51
C ARG A 52 -12.38 7.78 -8.23
N ASN A 53 -12.75 9.03 -7.97
CA ASN A 53 -12.50 9.67 -6.68
C ASN A 53 -13.58 9.26 -5.66
N GLY A 54 -13.25 9.39 -4.38
CA GLY A 54 -14.18 9.13 -3.28
C GLY A 54 -13.64 8.08 -2.32
N ARG A 55 -14.47 7.14 -1.89
CA ARG A 55 -14.07 6.05 -0.98
C ARG A 55 -14.41 4.70 -1.57
N ILE A 56 -13.57 3.70 -1.31
CA ILE A 56 -13.81 2.31 -1.70
C ILE A 56 -13.37 1.37 -0.58
N ASP A 57 -13.91 0.15 -0.58
CA ASP A 57 -13.39 -0.92 0.25
C ASP A 57 -12.06 -1.41 -0.33
N PHE A 58 -11.01 -1.23 0.45
CA PHE A 58 -9.74 -1.92 0.24
C PHE A 58 -9.79 -3.25 0.97
N HIS A 59 -9.40 -4.32 0.29
CA HIS A 59 -9.30 -5.65 0.85
C HIS A 59 -7.83 -5.92 1.20
N PRO A 60 -7.36 -5.57 2.42
CA PRO A 60 -6.01 -5.91 2.84
C PRO A 60 -5.85 -7.42 2.86
N SER A 61 -4.71 -7.91 2.37
CA SER A 61 -4.36 -9.30 2.62
C SER A 61 -4.05 -9.50 4.10
N ASN A 62 -4.19 -10.73 4.56
CA ASN A 62 -3.75 -11.19 5.86
C ASN A 62 -3.56 -12.72 5.81
N ALA A 63 -3.03 -13.30 6.88
CA ALA A 63 -2.99 -14.75 7.06
C ALA A 63 -2.94 -15.08 8.57
N ASP A 64 -2.78 -16.36 8.89
CA ASP A 64 -2.59 -16.86 10.25
C ASP A 64 -1.15 -17.32 10.49
N GLY A 65 -0.83 -17.66 11.75
CA GLY A 65 0.46 -18.21 12.14
C GLY A 65 1.61 -17.27 11.82
N ASP A 66 2.67 -17.81 11.21
CA ASP A 66 3.89 -17.06 10.85
C ASP A 66 3.65 -16.00 9.76
N ALA A 67 2.55 -16.10 9.02
CA ALA A 67 2.18 -15.14 7.98
C ALA A 67 1.19 -14.07 8.49
N LYS A 68 0.95 -13.99 9.79
CA LYS A 68 0.09 -12.95 10.38
C LYS A 68 0.53 -11.56 9.92
N GLU A 69 -0.45 -10.74 9.57
CA GLU A 69 -0.29 -9.39 9.01
C GLU A 69 0.29 -9.31 7.58
N TRP A 70 0.25 -10.42 6.82
CA TRP A 70 0.65 -10.45 5.40
C TRP A 70 0.01 -9.33 4.58
N ASP A 71 0.79 -8.42 4.00
CA ASP A 71 0.30 -7.22 3.31
C ASP A 71 0.72 -7.12 1.83
N LEU A 72 1.14 -8.24 1.22
CA LEU A 72 1.71 -8.25 -0.14
C LEU A 72 0.68 -8.51 -1.24
N SER A 73 -0.61 -8.61 -0.92
CA SER A 73 -1.64 -8.99 -1.89
C SER A 73 -2.94 -8.20 -1.77
N GLY A 74 -2.94 -7.12 -0.99
CA GLY A 74 -4.12 -6.27 -0.80
C GLY A 74 -4.57 -5.56 -2.07
N SER A 75 -5.88 -5.32 -2.22
CA SER A 75 -6.44 -4.70 -3.43
C SER A 75 -7.79 -4.02 -3.18
N ILE A 76 -8.06 -2.93 -3.92
CA ILE A 76 -9.40 -2.31 -3.99
C ILE A 76 -10.39 -3.12 -4.85
N ARG A 77 -9.89 -4.12 -5.60
CA ARG A 77 -10.72 -5.11 -6.28
C ARG A 77 -10.67 -6.40 -5.48
N ARG A 78 -11.83 -6.89 -5.05
CA ARG A 78 -11.93 -8.15 -4.31
C ARG A 78 -11.20 -9.29 -5.05
N PRO A 79 -10.15 -9.88 -4.46
CA PRO A 79 -9.42 -10.98 -5.08
C PRO A 79 -10.33 -12.20 -5.26
N LYS A 80 -10.30 -12.83 -6.44
CA LYS A 80 -11.11 -14.01 -6.77
C LYS A 80 -10.28 -15.28 -6.89
N ASN A 81 -9.22 -15.23 -7.70
CA ASN A 81 -8.41 -16.42 -8.04
C ASN A 81 -7.16 -16.58 -7.15
N HIS A 82 -6.80 -15.56 -6.37
CA HIS A 82 -5.60 -15.62 -5.52
C HIS A 82 -5.71 -16.75 -4.47
N LEU A 83 -6.94 -17.04 -4.02
CA LEU A 83 -7.23 -18.12 -3.06
C LEU A 83 -7.06 -19.52 -3.65
N THR A 84 -6.98 -19.66 -4.98
CA THR A 84 -6.72 -20.94 -5.65
C THR A 84 -5.24 -21.33 -5.57
N GLU A 85 -4.35 -20.34 -5.65
CA GLU A 85 -2.89 -20.54 -5.59
C GLU A 85 -2.35 -20.45 -4.16
N TYR A 86 -2.95 -19.60 -3.33
CA TYR A 86 -2.54 -19.32 -1.96
C TYR A 86 -3.76 -19.35 -1.03
N ASP A 87 -4.20 -20.55 -0.68
CA ASP A 87 -5.39 -20.81 0.15
C ASP A 87 -5.27 -20.26 1.59
N TRP A 88 -4.04 -20.07 2.06
CA TRP A 88 -3.71 -19.51 3.37
C TRP A 88 -3.85 -17.98 3.45
N VAL A 89 -3.94 -17.28 2.31
CA VAL A 89 -4.12 -15.82 2.27
C VAL A 89 -5.59 -15.48 2.44
N ARG A 90 -5.88 -14.47 3.27
CA ARG A 90 -7.23 -13.99 3.58
C ARG A 90 -7.41 -12.52 3.23
N PHE A 91 -8.68 -12.14 3.05
CA PHE A 91 -9.13 -10.78 2.73
C PHE A 91 -10.40 -10.42 3.52
N ASP A 92 -10.43 -10.87 4.77
CA ASP A 92 -11.60 -10.95 5.66
C ASP A 92 -12.04 -9.60 6.24
N HIS A 93 -11.13 -8.63 6.36
CA HIS A 93 -11.40 -7.34 7.01
C HIS A 93 -11.18 -6.16 6.05
N PRO A 94 -12.16 -5.87 5.16
CA PRO A 94 -12.06 -4.70 4.30
C PRO A 94 -12.02 -3.41 5.13
N VAL A 95 -11.23 -2.45 4.68
CA VAL A 95 -11.13 -1.11 5.26
C VAL A 95 -11.52 -0.07 4.22
N SER A 96 -12.32 0.91 4.63
CA SER A 96 -12.70 2.01 3.75
C SER A 96 -11.52 2.96 3.61
N VAL A 97 -11.04 3.16 2.38
CA VAL A 97 -9.90 4.05 2.07
C VAL A 97 -10.33 5.15 1.10
N GLU A 98 -9.62 6.27 1.14
CA GLU A 98 -9.76 7.31 0.13
C GLU A 98 -9.19 6.83 -1.22
N THR A 99 -9.85 7.25 -2.29
CA THR A 99 -9.47 6.94 -3.67
C THR A 99 -9.33 8.18 -4.49
N ARG A 100 -8.37 8.16 -5.42
CA ARG A 100 -8.17 9.21 -6.40
C ARG A 100 -7.81 8.65 -7.75
N ARG A 101 -8.34 9.25 -8.82
CA ARG A 101 -7.82 9.05 -10.18
C ARG A 101 -6.45 9.67 -10.29
N LEU A 102 -5.57 9.04 -11.06
CA LEU A 102 -4.23 9.58 -11.31
C LEU A 102 -4.31 10.94 -12.02
N ASP A 103 -5.26 11.09 -12.97
CA ASP A 103 -5.49 12.35 -13.71
C ASP A 103 -6.02 13.50 -12.82
N ASP A 104 -6.62 13.19 -11.66
CA ASP A 104 -7.18 14.19 -10.75
C ASP A 104 -6.22 14.49 -9.57
N TRP A 105 -5.10 13.77 -9.51
CA TRP A 105 -4.10 13.92 -8.47
C TRP A 105 -3.08 15.02 -8.80
N CYS A 106 -2.70 15.20 -10.07
CA CYS A 106 -1.82 16.27 -10.54
C CYS A 106 -2.39 17.05 -11.72
#